data_AF-A0A542E4D1-F1
#
_entry.id   AF-A0A542E4D1-F1
#
_cell.length_a   1.000
_cell.length_b   1.000
_cell.length_c   1.000
_cell.angle_alpha   90.00
_cell.angle_beta   90.00
_cell.angle_gamma   90.00
#
_symmetry.space_group_name_H-M   'P 1'
#
loop_
_entity.id
_entity.type
_entity.pdbx_description
1 polymer ?
#
loop_
_entity_poly.entity_id
_entity_poly.type
_entity_poly.pdbx_seq_one_letter_code
_entity_poly.pdbx_strand_id
1 'polypeptide(L)'
;MARSTSGKAKSRKRRTLYVIGGAEDKVGSSVVLKRFLSLAGGRKARVVVVPTASSFVDEVVETYTRVFTRLHASVEVSVVHVESRQEAADPALVERMASATGIFFSGGSQLKLSQYYPGTPVGDAVHAAYQRGVVVGGTSAGASIMSRFMISMGDEGITPRQRMSQLTAGLGLLDDVVLDQHFDQRGRYGRLLSIVANSPQLLGVGIDENTAAEIRDEQELRVHGAGGVFVVDARQAVTDAPDARRRAPLLVSGAVVHSLPAGATFDLRDARLTDFVERHPDVDVRGASARERQAEPTPPAPSTTEHSPHDEQQPEQQHESS
;
A
#
# COMPACT_ATOMS: atom_id res chain seq x y z
N MET A 1 10.99 -34.90 48.64
CA MET A 1 10.36 -34.86 47.29
C MET A 1 9.50 -33.60 47.20
N ALA A 2 10.01 -32.53 46.59
CA ALA A 2 9.23 -31.33 46.33
C ALA A 2 8.98 -31.25 44.81
N ARG A 3 7.73 -31.43 44.39
CA ARG A 3 7.31 -31.27 43.00
C ARG A 3 7.24 -29.77 42.69
N SER A 4 8.19 -29.28 41.92
CA SER A 4 8.12 -27.98 41.26
C SER A 4 7.03 -28.01 40.19
N THR A 5 5.95 -27.27 40.41
CA THR A 5 4.92 -27.02 39.40
C THR A 5 5.41 -25.87 38.50
N SER A 6 6.05 -26.20 37.38
CA SER A 6 6.33 -25.22 36.32
C SER A 6 5.00 -24.86 35.63
N GLY A 7 4.42 -23.72 35.99
CA GLY A 7 3.32 -23.14 35.23
C GLY A 7 3.81 -22.83 33.81
N LYS A 8 3.22 -23.48 32.80
CA LYS A 8 3.38 -23.07 31.39
C LYS A 8 2.88 -21.63 31.28
N ALA A 9 3.79 -20.67 31.12
CA ALA A 9 3.43 -19.30 30.76
C ALA A 9 2.57 -19.38 29.49
N LYS A 10 1.34 -18.84 29.54
CA LYS A 10 0.51 -18.69 28.34
C LYS A 10 1.33 -17.87 27.34
N SER A 11 1.67 -18.47 26.20
CA SER A 11 2.31 -17.78 25.07
C SER A 11 1.56 -16.49 24.76
N ARG A 12 2.17 -15.32 25.03
CA ARG A 12 1.60 -14.01 24.69
C ARG A 12 1.33 -14.02 23.18
N LYS A 13 0.09 -13.74 22.76
CA LYS A 13 -0.21 -13.58 21.33
C LYS A 13 0.63 -12.43 20.78
N ARG A 14 1.35 -12.66 19.68
CA ARG A 14 2.17 -11.62 19.04
C ARG A 14 1.27 -10.65 18.30
N ARG A 15 1.54 -9.35 18.44
CA ARG A 15 0.85 -8.29 17.70
C ARG A 15 1.34 -8.36 16.26
N THR A 16 0.42 -8.34 15.30
CA THR A 16 0.77 -8.62 13.89
C THR A 16 0.08 -7.63 12.97
N LEU A 17 0.89 -6.89 12.20
CA LEU A 17 0.43 -6.12 11.05
C LEU A 17 0.67 -6.94 9.78
N TYR A 18 -0.25 -6.82 8.82
CA TYR A 18 -0.14 -7.51 7.55
C TYR A 18 -0.35 -6.53 6.40
N VAL A 19 0.75 -5.94 5.97
CA VAL A 19 0.78 -4.79 5.06
C VAL A 19 0.92 -5.28 3.63
N ILE A 20 -0.04 -4.99 2.76
CA ILE A 20 -0.08 -5.46 1.36
C ILE A 20 0.12 -4.29 0.39
N GLY A 21 1.00 -4.45 -0.58
CA GLY A 21 1.36 -3.38 -1.52
C GLY A 21 0.28 -2.99 -2.53
N GLY A 22 -0.87 -3.67 -2.56
CA GLY A 22 -1.92 -3.43 -3.55
C GLY A 22 -2.05 -4.54 -4.58
N ALA A 23 -3.14 -4.50 -5.36
CA ALA A 23 -3.41 -5.40 -6.48
C ALA A 23 -3.18 -6.90 -6.18
N GLU A 24 -3.43 -7.34 -4.94
CA GLU A 24 -3.17 -8.72 -4.55
C GLU A 24 -4.13 -9.70 -5.22
N ASP A 25 -3.66 -10.93 -5.43
CA ASP A 25 -4.43 -11.96 -6.11
C ASP A 25 -5.65 -12.39 -5.29
N LYS A 26 -6.84 -12.14 -5.84
CA LYS A 26 -8.14 -12.48 -5.25
C LYS A 26 -8.80 -13.70 -5.92
N VAL A 27 -8.21 -14.22 -6.99
CA VAL A 27 -8.83 -15.23 -7.87
C VAL A 27 -7.99 -16.50 -8.00
N GLY A 28 -6.67 -16.39 -8.16
CA GLY A 28 -5.77 -17.53 -8.24
C GLY A 28 -5.52 -18.18 -6.88
N SER A 29 -4.25 -18.40 -6.56
CA SER A 29 -3.81 -19.05 -5.33
C SER A 29 -4.05 -18.19 -4.08
N SER A 30 -4.21 -16.87 -4.26
CA SER A 30 -4.46 -15.90 -3.18
C SER A 30 -3.53 -16.05 -1.99
N VAL A 31 -2.23 -16.32 -2.25
CA VAL A 31 -1.22 -16.62 -1.22
C VAL A 31 -1.22 -15.60 -0.09
N VAL A 32 -1.23 -14.32 -0.46
CA VAL A 32 -1.18 -13.20 0.49
C VAL A 32 -2.45 -13.17 1.37
N LEU A 33 -3.64 -13.29 0.78
CA LEU A 33 -4.91 -13.26 1.52
C LEU A 33 -5.12 -14.52 2.37
N LYS A 34 -4.67 -15.68 1.87
CA LYS A 34 -4.67 -16.95 2.61
C LYS A 34 -3.80 -16.85 3.86
N ARG A 35 -2.64 -16.19 3.76
CA ARG A 35 -1.77 -15.96 4.92
C ARG A 35 -2.42 -15.02 5.93
N PHE A 36 -3.01 -13.89 5.49
CA PHE A 36 -3.79 -13.02 6.37
C PHE A 36 -4.88 -13.79 7.13
N LEU A 37 -5.66 -14.60 6.42
CA LEU A 37 -6.76 -15.36 7.02
C LEU A 37 -6.27 -16.41 8.02
N SER A 38 -5.13 -17.05 7.75
CA SER A 38 -4.45 -17.93 8.71
C SER A 38 -4.06 -17.19 10.00
N LEU A 39 -3.56 -15.96 9.89
CA LEU A 39 -3.23 -15.12 11.05
C LEU A 39 -4.49 -14.69 11.81
N ALA A 40 -5.59 -14.48 11.10
CA ALA A 40 -6.89 -14.11 11.66
C ALA A 40 -7.61 -15.28 12.38
N GLY A 41 -7.03 -16.48 12.43
CA GLY A 41 -7.62 -17.65 13.10
C GLY A 41 -8.14 -18.74 12.15
N GLY A 42 -7.89 -18.62 10.85
CA GLY A 42 -8.23 -19.62 9.84
C GLY A 42 -9.74 -19.89 9.81
N ARG A 43 -10.14 -21.14 10.09
CA ARG A 43 -11.55 -21.56 10.08
C ARG A 43 -12.42 -20.90 11.16
N LYS A 44 -11.82 -20.30 12.19
CA LYS A 44 -12.53 -19.59 13.27
C LYS A 44 -12.40 -18.07 13.12
N ALA A 45 -11.96 -17.60 11.96
CA ALA A 45 -11.75 -16.18 11.75
C ALA A 45 -13.09 -15.43 11.67
N ARG A 46 -13.14 -14.30 12.37
CA ARG A 46 -14.16 -13.26 12.27
C ARG A 46 -13.45 -12.03 11.73
N VAL A 47 -13.58 -11.82 10.42
CA VAL A 47 -12.87 -10.75 9.70
C VAL A 47 -13.79 -9.55 9.57
N VAL A 48 -13.34 -8.40 10.07
CA VAL A 48 -13.96 -7.11 9.75
C VAL A 48 -13.29 -6.57 8.51
N VAL A 49 -14.06 -6.38 7.43
CA VAL A 49 -13.63 -5.64 6.24
C VAL A 49 -13.97 -4.16 6.44
N VAL A 50 -12.98 -3.30 6.17
CA VAL A 50 -13.08 -1.85 6.28
C VAL A 50 -12.98 -1.23 4.88
N PRO A 51 -14.11 -0.96 4.22
CA PRO A 51 -14.15 -0.47 2.84
C PRO A 51 -14.09 1.06 2.74
N THR A 52 -13.94 1.79 3.85
CA THR A 52 -14.01 3.28 3.90
C THR A 52 -13.14 4.00 2.87
N ALA A 53 -11.98 3.44 2.52
CA ALA A 53 -11.11 4.06 1.51
C ALA A 53 -11.76 4.07 0.12
N SER A 54 -12.60 3.07 -0.20
CA SER A 54 -13.14 2.85 -1.54
C SER A 54 -14.17 3.92 -1.93
N SER A 55 -14.34 4.10 -3.23
CA SER A 55 -15.53 4.74 -3.81
C SER A 55 -16.59 3.73 -4.26
N PHE A 56 -16.22 2.44 -4.29
CA PHE A 56 -17.06 1.30 -4.65
C PHE A 56 -17.12 0.37 -3.45
N VAL A 57 -17.93 0.73 -2.45
CA VAL A 57 -17.98 0.05 -1.15
C VAL A 57 -18.53 -1.37 -1.31
N ASP A 58 -19.66 -1.51 -2.01
CA ASP A 58 -20.33 -2.80 -2.18
C ASP A 58 -19.47 -3.80 -2.95
N GLU A 59 -18.82 -3.38 -4.04
CA GLU A 59 -17.93 -4.23 -4.82
C GLU A 59 -16.74 -4.74 -4.00
N VAL A 60 -16.15 -3.88 -3.16
CA VAL A 60 -15.07 -4.24 -2.25
C VAL A 60 -15.55 -5.26 -1.23
N VAL A 61 -16.71 -5.01 -0.61
CA VAL A 61 -17.30 -5.94 0.37
C VAL A 61 -17.60 -7.29 -0.27
N GLU A 62 -18.25 -7.31 -1.44
CA GLU A 62 -18.55 -8.55 -2.17
C GLU A 62 -17.26 -9.31 -2.49
N THR A 63 -16.26 -8.61 -3.03
CA THR A 63 -15.00 -9.20 -3.45
C THR A 63 -14.24 -9.84 -2.28
N TYR A 64 -14.09 -9.13 -1.16
CA TYR A 64 -13.38 -9.66 0.01
C TYR A 64 -14.20 -10.75 0.72
N THR A 65 -15.52 -10.62 0.78
CA THR A 65 -16.39 -11.67 1.31
C THR A 65 -16.23 -12.95 0.49
N ARG A 66 -16.30 -12.84 -0.85
CA ARG A 66 -16.15 -13.98 -1.77
C ARG A 66 -14.79 -14.66 -1.61
N VAL A 67 -13.69 -13.92 -1.61
CA VAL A 67 -12.35 -14.54 -1.50
C VAL A 67 -12.12 -15.17 -0.14
N PHE A 68 -12.54 -14.55 0.97
CA PHE A 68 -12.36 -15.14 2.30
C PHE A 68 -13.22 -16.38 2.51
N THR A 69 -14.48 -16.36 2.09
CA THR A 69 -15.37 -17.53 2.15
C THR A 69 -14.87 -18.67 1.26
N ARG A 70 -14.34 -18.35 0.07
CA ARG A 70 -13.71 -19.35 -0.81
C ARG A 70 -12.49 -19.99 -0.15
N LEU A 71 -11.64 -19.21 0.51
CA LEU A 71 -10.45 -19.72 1.19
C LEU A 71 -10.84 -20.59 2.40
N HIS A 72 -11.83 -20.16 3.18
CA HIS A 72 -12.41 -20.91 4.30
C HIS A 72 -13.91 -20.63 4.45
N ALA A 73 -14.76 -21.62 4.16
CA ALA A 73 -16.22 -21.48 4.14
C ALA A 73 -16.86 -21.07 5.49
N SER A 74 -16.17 -21.28 6.62
CA SER A 74 -16.67 -20.98 7.96
C SER A 74 -16.27 -19.59 8.48
N VAL A 75 -15.61 -18.77 7.65
CA VAL A 75 -15.21 -17.42 8.04
C VAL A 75 -16.45 -16.54 8.15
N GLU A 76 -16.54 -15.84 9.26
CA GLU A 76 -17.52 -14.77 9.42
C GLU A 76 -16.91 -13.48 8.89
N VAL A 77 -17.57 -12.85 7.92
CA VAL A 77 -17.16 -11.55 7.38
C VAL A 77 -18.20 -10.51 7.79
N SER A 78 -17.75 -9.47 8.47
CA SER A 78 -18.57 -8.31 8.81
C SER A 78 -17.93 -7.04 8.26
N VAL A 79 -18.71 -5.95 8.24
CA VAL A 79 -18.28 -4.67 7.68
C VAL A 79 -18.32 -3.60 8.74
N VAL A 80 -17.25 -2.80 8.78
CA VAL A 80 -17.23 -1.49 9.45
C VAL A 80 -16.87 -0.47 8.38
N HIS A 81 -17.89 0.25 7.92
CA HIS A 81 -17.76 1.38 7.03
C HIS A 81 -18.08 2.63 7.84
N VAL A 82 -17.18 3.60 7.77
CA VAL A 82 -17.31 4.90 8.42
C VAL A 82 -17.20 5.97 7.34
N GLU A 83 -18.15 6.89 7.30
CA GLU A 83 -18.22 7.99 6.34
C GLU A 83 -17.96 9.36 6.97
N SER A 84 -17.93 9.43 8.30
CA SER A 84 -17.66 10.65 9.06
C SER A 84 -16.98 10.38 10.40
N ARG A 85 -16.35 11.41 10.99
CA ARG A 85 -15.76 11.28 12.35
C ARG A 85 -16.83 11.06 13.43
N GLN A 86 -18.04 11.56 13.23
CA GLN A 86 -19.17 11.37 14.14
C GLN A 86 -19.61 9.91 14.15
N GLU A 87 -19.74 9.30 12.98
CA GLU A 87 -20.05 7.87 12.85
C GLU A 87 -18.93 6.99 13.40
N ALA A 88 -17.68 7.44 13.33
CA ALA A 88 -16.54 6.75 13.96
C ALA A 88 -16.64 6.65 15.50
N ALA A 89 -17.65 7.28 16.12
CA ALA A 89 -17.97 7.15 17.54
C ALA A 89 -19.16 6.22 17.83
N ASP A 90 -19.79 5.61 16.81
CA ASP A 90 -20.90 4.67 16.98
C ASP A 90 -20.43 3.44 17.81
N PRO A 91 -21.04 3.18 18.99
CA PRO A 91 -20.72 2.03 19.81
C PRO A 91 -20.87 0.68 19.08
N ALA A 92 -21.80 0.57 18.13
CA ALA A 92 -21.99 -0.67 17.37
C ALA A 92 -20.80 -0.97 16.45
N LEU A 93 -20.20 0.05 15.84
CA LEU A 93 -18.99 -0.11 15.01
C LEU A 93 -17.76 -0.44 15.86
N VAL A 94 -17.65 0.21 17.03
CA VAL A 94 -16.60 -0.09 18.03
C VAL A 94 -16.67 -1.55 18.49
N GLU A 95 -17.86 -2.05 18.80
CA GLU A 95 -18.04 -3.44 19.25
C GLU A 95 -17.73 -4.47 18.14
N ARG A 96 -18.08 -4.15 16.89
CA ARG A 96 -17.69 -4.99 15.74
C ARG A 96 -16.16 -5.10 15.62
N MET A 97 -15.44 -3.98 15.76
CA MET A 97 -13.97 -4.01 15.80
C MET A 97 -13.45 -4.82 17.00
N ALA A 98 -14.10 -4.70 18.16
CA ALA A 98 -13.68 -5.38 19.39
C ALA A 98 -13.81 -6.92 19.31
N SER A 99 -14.85 -7.42 18.62
CA SER A 99 -15.09 -8.85 18.46
C SER A 99 -14.26 -9.52 17.34
N ALA A 100 -13.62 -8.73 16.47
CA ALA A 100 -12.83 -9.22 15.35
C ALA A 100 -11.65 -10.12 15.77
N THR A 101 -11.30 -11.07 14.91
CA THR A 101 -10.03 -11.81 15.00
C THR A 101 -9.07 -11.47 13.86
N GLY A 102 -9.56 -10.74 12.85
CA GLY A 102 -8.74 -10.01 11.87
C GLY A 102 -9.48 -8.75 11.41
N ILE A 103 -8.76 -7.66 11.20
CA ILE A 103 -9.28 -6.41 10.65
C ILE A 103 -8.57 -6.17 9.32
N PHE A 104 -9.31 -5.92 8.24
CA PHE A 104 -8.75 -5.76 6.91
C PHE A 104 -9.19 -4.44 6.27
N PHE A 105 -8.26 -3.50 6.12
CA PHE A 105 -8.47 -2.23 5.43
C PHE A 105 -8.30 -2.36 3.93
N SER A 106 -9.33 -2.02 3.15
CA SER A 106 -9.24 -2.06 1.69
C SER A 106 -8.42 -0.91 1.11
N GLY A 107 -8.12 -1.00 -0.18
CA GLY A 107 -7.58 0.11 -0.96
C GLY A 107 -8.62 1.20 -1.27
N GLY A 108 -8.14 2.29 -1.87
CA GLY A 108 -8.93 3.46 -2.23
C GLY A 108 -8.20 4.75 -1.86
N SER A 109 -8.90 5.72 -1.26
CA SER A 109 -8.33 6.96 -0.75
C SER A 109 -7.84 6.80 0.69
N GLN A 110 -6.52 6.86 0.89
CA GLN A 110 -5.91 6.94 2.21
C GLN A 110 -6.30 8.22 2.96
N LEU A 111 -6.66 9.31 2.25
CA LEU A 111 -7.13 10.55 2.89
C LEU A 111 -8.46 10.34 3.63
N LYS A 112 -9.41 9.57 3.06
CA LYS A 112 -10.66 9.20 3.75
C LYS A 112 -10.35 8.47 5.06
N LEU A 113 -9.44 7.49 5.02
CA LEU A 113 -9.03 6.74 6.22
C LEU A 113 -8.40 7.67 7.27
N SER A 114 -7.47 8.54 6.87
CA SER A 114 -6.82 9.49 7.80
C SER A 114 -7.77 10.49 8.43
N GLN A 115 -8.86 10.82 7.75
CA GLN A 115 -9.85 11.74 8.27
C GLN A 115 -10.74 11.07 9.34
N TYR A 116 -11.07 9.79 9.18
CA TYR A 116 -12.13 9.14 9.96
C TYR A 116 -11.65 8.20 11.07
N TYR A 117 -10.43 7.66 11.00
CA TYR A 117 -9.94 6.67 11.96
C TYR A 117 -9.00 7.22 13.04
N PRO A 118 -7.94 7.98 12.73
CA PRO A 118 -7.03 8.48 13.77
C PRO A 118 -7.75 9.36 14.81
N GLY A 119 -7.54 9.05 16.09
CA GLY A 119 -8.13 9.77 17.23
C GLY A 119 -9.66 9.69 17.28
N THR A 120 -10.27 8.60 16.82
CA THR A 120 -11.70 8.30 16.98
C THR A 120 -11.91 7.00 17.75
N PRO A 121 -13.08 6.78 18.37
CA PRO A 121 -13.35 5.54 19.10
C PRO A 121 -13.19 4.27 18.27
N VAL A 122 -13.57 4.28 16.98
CA VAL A 122 -13.30 3.15 16.08
C VAL A 122 -11.80 2.96 15.85
N GLY A 123 -11.01 4.03 15.69
CA GLY A 123 -9.55 3.94 15.64
C GLY A 123 -8.95 3.33 16.90
N ASP A 124 -9.39 3.79 18.07
CA ASP A 124 -8.96 3.24 19.38
C ASP A 124 -9.34 1.76 19.51
N ALA A 125 -10.48 1.33 18.96
CA ALA A 125 -10.88 -0.06 18.91
C ALA A 125 -9.93 -0.92 18.06
N VAL A 126 -9.39 -0.37 16.96
CA VAL A 126 -8.35 -1.03 16.14
C VAL A 126 -7.06 -1.19 16.95
N HIS A 127 -6.61 -0.15 17.66
CA HIS A 127 -5.46 -0.25 18.56
C HIS A 127 -5.69 -1.30 19.65
N ALA A 128 -6.85 -1.28 20.31
CA ALA A 128 -7.17 -2.25 21.35
C ALA A 128 -7.19 -3.68 20.80
N ALA A 129 -7.77 -3.91 19.61
CA ALA A 129 -7.74 -5.20 18.93
C ALA A 129 -6.30 -5.64 18.64
N TYR A 130 -5.50 -4.75 18.06
CA TYR A 130 -4.09 -5.00 17.78
C TYR A 130 -3.31 -5.41 19.04
N GLN A 131 -3.47 -4.69 20.15
CA GLN A 131 -2.83 -5.02 21.43
C GLN A 131 -3.27 -6.37 22.02
N ARG A 132 -4.50 -6.83 21.73
CA ARG A 132 -4.97 -8.19 22.08
C ARG A 132 -4.39 -9.29 21.19
N GLY A 133 -3.61 -8.93 20.16
CA GLY A 133 -3.01 -9.86 19.19
C GLY A 133 -3.94 -10.21 18.03
N VAL A 134 -4.94 -9.37 17.73
CA VAL A 134 -5.70 -9.43 16.47
C VAL A 134 -4.79 -8.97 15.33
N VAL A 135 -4.82 -9.67 14.20
CA VAL A 135 -4.10 -9.22 13.00
C VAL A 135 -4.80 -8.00 12.40
N VAL A 136 -4.06 -6.93 12.17
CA VAL A 136 -4.54 -5.76 11.43
C VAL A 136 -3.84 -5.76 10.07
N GLY A 137 -4.60 -6.02 9.03
CA GLY A 137 -4.13 -6.10 7.66
C GLY A 137 -4.72 -5.00 6.80
N GLY A 138 -4.09 -4.74 5.65
CA GLY A 138 -4.62 -3.78 4.70
C GLY A 138 -3.83 -3.72 3.41
N THR A 139 -4.49 -3.31 2.34
CA THR A 139 -3.91 -3.24 1.00
C THR A 139 -3.93 -1.81 0.46
N SER A 140 -2.86 -1.40 -0.23
CA SER A 140 -2.74 -0.04 -0.81
C SER A 140 -2.99 1.05 0.25
N ALA A 141 -4.04 1.87 0.14
CA ALA A 141 -4.40 2.86 1.17
C ALA A 141 -4.50 2.26 2.60
N GLY A 142 -5.06 1.05 2.72
CA GLY A 142 -5.16 0.32 3.98
C GLY A 142 -3.81 -0.17 4.54
N ALA A 143 -2.78 -0.29 3.69
CA ALA A 143 -1.41 -0.51 4.13
C ALA A 143 -0.80 0.78 4.68
N SER A 144 -0.89 1.88 3.93
CA SER A 144 -0.29 3.15 4.30
C SER A 144 -0.81 3.72 5.63
N ILE A 145 -2.11 3.58 5.91
CA ILE A 145 -2.74 4.10 7.14
C ILE A 145 -2.17 3.51 8.43
N MET A 146 -1.49 2.36 8.38
CA MET A 146 -0.93 1.73 9.58
C MET A 146 0.24 2.54 10.18
N SER A 147 0.92 3.33 9.36
CA SER A 147 2.05 4.18 9.81
C SER A 147 1.53 5.37 10.62
N ARG A 148 2.33 5.90 11.54
CA ARG A 148 2.06 7.19 12.18
C ARG A 148 2.13 8.32 11.16
N PHE A 149 3.19 8.32 10.36
CA PHE A 149 3.40 9.25 9.25
C PHE A 149 3.06 8.53 7.94
N MET A 150 1.89 8.82 7.41
CA MET A 150 1.34 8.17 6.22
C MET A 150 1.61 9.02 4.98
N ILE A 151 2.15 8.42 3.92
CA ILE A 151 2.24 9.06 2.60
C ILE A 151 0.84 9.22 2.03
N SER A 152 0.36 10.46 1.91
CA SER A 152 -0.98 10.75 1.41
C SER A 152 -0.99 11.16 -0.05
N MET A 153 0.07 11.81 -0.52
CA MET A 153 0.27 12.21 -1.92
C MET A 153 1.77 12.21 -2.23
N GLY A 154 2.13 12.12 -3.52
CA GLY A 154 3.51 12.34 -3.94
C GLY A 154 3.76 11.93 -5.38
N ASP A 155 4.80 12.53 -5.96
CA ASP A 155 5.20 12.29 -7.34
C ASP A 155 5.85 10.91 -7.51
N GLU A 156 5.87 10.40 -8.73
CA GLU A 156 6.56 9.18 -9.11
C GLU A 156 7.95 9.50 -9.68
N GLY A 157 8.88 8.55 -9.62
CA GLY A 157 10.22 8.68 -10.17
C GLY A 157 11.33 8.25 -9.21
N ILE A 158 12.52 8.05 -9.78
CA ILE A 158 13.69 7.53 -9.05
C ILE A 158 14.47 8.60 -8.29
N THR A 159 14.49 9.84 -8.78
CA THR A 159 15.32 10.91 -8.21
C THR A 159 14.61 11.52 -7.00
N PRO A 160 15.18 11.46 -5.79
CA PRO A 160 14.58 12.10 -4.62
C PRO A 160 14.62 13.63 -4.78
N ARG A 161 13.50 14.29 -4.48
CA ARG A 161 13.38 15.74 -4.56
C ARG A 161 12.78 16.32 -3.30
N GLN A 162 13.16 17.55 -2.96
CA GLN A 162 12.56 18.24 -1.84
C GLN A 162 11.07 18.49 -2.08
N ARG A 163 10.22 18.08 -1.13
CA ARG A 163 8.76 18.14 -1.13
C ARG A 163 8.10 17.31 -2.24
N MET A 164 8.68 16.15 -2.56
CA MET A 164 8.12 15.17 -3.49
C MET A 164 6.89 14.43 -2.92
N SER A 165 6.65 14.52 -1.62
CA SER A 165 5.53 13.85 -0.95
C SER A 165 4.87 14.70 0.12
N GLN A 166 3.62 14.37 0.39
CA GLN A 166 2.85 14.88 1.51
C GLN A 166 2.64 13.75 2.52
N LEU A 167 2.90 14.06 3.79
CA LEU A 167 2.61 13.17 4.91
C LEU A 167 1.36 13.66 5.63
N THR A 168 0.52 12.71 6.04
CA THR A 168 -0.66 12.92 6.89
C THR A 168 -0.58 11.94 8.07
N ALA A 169 -1.31 12.22 9.16
CA ALA A 169 -1.41 11.28 10.27
C ALA A 169 -2.11 9.98 9.82
N GLY A 170 -1.53 8.83 10.17
CA GLY A 170 -2.23 7.54 10.13
C GLY A 170 -2.62 7.06 11.53
N LEU A 171 -2.85 5.76 11.67
CA LEU A 171 -3.20 5.13 12.94
C LEU A 171 -2.03 5.13 13.92
N GLY A 172 -0.79 5.10 13.46
CA GLY A 172 0.36 4.98 14.39
C GLY A 172 0.45 3.61 15.04
N LEU A 173 0.19 2.55 14.26
CA LEU A 173 0.53 1.18 14.65
C LEU A 173 2.03 0.90 14.44
N LEU A 174 2.68 1.70 13.57
CA LEU A 174 4.13 1.80 13.41
C LEU A 174 4.54 3.27 13.56
N ASP A 175 5.30 3.61 14.59
CA ASP A 175 5.71 4.99 14.86
C ASP A 175 6.89 5.44 13.99
N ASP A 176 7.88 4.56 13.80
CA ASP A 176 9.18 4.89 13.16
C ASP A 176 9.32 4.34 11.73
N VAL A 177 8.24 3.82 11.15
CA VAL A 177 8.21 3.27 9.79
C VAL A 177 7.22 4.05 8.93
N VAL A 178 7.63 4.39 7.72
CA VAL A 178 6.77 4.97 6.68
C VAL A 178 6.52 3.93 5.59
N LEU A 179 5.26 3.55 5.42
CA LEU A 179 4.84 2.55 4.43
C LEU A 179 4.44 3.18 3.10
N ASP A 180 5.00 2.65 2.02
CA ASP A 180 4.60 2.90 0.65
C ASP A 180 4.20 1.60 -0.07
N GLN A 181 3.39 1.73 -1.11
CA GLN A 181 2.64 0.66 -1.78
C GLN A 181 2.65 0.87 -3.29
N HIS A 182 2.31 -0.15 -4.08
CA HIS A 182 2.50 -0.18 -5.54
C HIS A 182 3.92 0.25 -5.94
N PHE A 183 4.91 -0.19 -5.17
CA PHE A 183 6.18 0.54 -5.04
C PHE A 183 6.99 0.54 -6.34
N ASP A 184 7.39 -0.64 -6.83
CA ASP A 184 8.07 -0.77 -8.13
C ASP A 184 7.16 -0.34 -9.29
N GLN A 185 5.89 -0.75 -9.26
CA GLN A 185 4.94 -0.56 -10.36
C GLN A 185 4.66 0.90 -10.69
N ARG A 186 4.88 1.79 -9.73
CA ARG A 186 4.70 3.24 -9.87
C ARG A 186 6.00 4.03 -9.68
N GLY A 187 7.15 3.36 -9.68
CA GLY A 187 8.45 4.00 -9.55
C GLY A 187 8.57 4.90 -8.31
N ARG A 188 8.08 4.44 -7.15
CA ARG A 188 7.94 5.26 -5.92
C ARG A 188 9.20 5.36 -5.07
N TYR A 189 10.35 4.95 -5.62
CA TYR A 189 11.62 4.95 -4.92
C TYR A 189 12.08 6.35 -4.49
N GLY A 190 12.10 7.31 -5.42
CA GLY A 190 12.62 8.66 -5.15
C GLY A 190 11.83 9.38 -4.06
N ARG A 191 10.51 9.17 -4.03
CA ARG A 191 9.66 9.80 -3.01
C ARG A 191 9.87 9.21 -1.62
N LEU A 192 10.00 7.88 -1.51
CA LEU A 192 10.28 7.22 -0.23
C LEU A 192 11.67 7.61 0.29
N LEU A 193 12.67 7.62 -0.59
CA LEU A 193 14.03 8.09 -0.26
C LEU A 193 14.02 9.56 0.19
N SER A 194 13.22 10.42 -0.46
CA SER A 194 13.10 11.82 -0.06
C SER A 194 12.54 11.99 1.35
N ILE A 195 11.62 11.12 1.77
CA ILE A 195 11.01 11.18 3.11
C ILE A 195 12.06 10.83 4.16
N VAL A 196 12.75 9.70 4.00
CA VAL A 196 13.78 9.30 4.98
C VAL A 196 14.98 10.24 4.95
N ALA A 197 15.31 10.87 3.82
CA ALA A 197 16.33 11.91 3.77
C ALA A 197 15.92 13.19 4.53
N ASN A 198 14.64 13.53 4.56
CA ASN A 198 14.10 14.65 5.37
C ASN A 198 13.90 14.27 6.84
N SER A 199 13.78 12.98 7.15
CA SER A 199 13.55 12.48 8.51
C SER A 199 14.34 11.19 8.72
N PRO A 200 15.68 11.28 8.90
CA PRO A 200 16.57 10.11 8.93
C PRO A 200 16.24 9.09 10.02
N GLN A 201 15.53 9.47 11.08
CA GLN A 201 15.07 8.55 12.11
C GLN A 201 14.02 7.54 11.61
N LEU A 202 13.32 7.84 10.52
CA LEU A 202 12.29 6.99 9.94
C LEU A 202 12.92 5.95 9.01
N LEU A 203 12.37 4.75 9.05
CA LEU A 203 12.66 3.71 8.07
C LEU A 203 11.59 3.71 6.97
N GLY A 204 12.02 3.79 5.71
CA GLY A 204 11.11 3.72 4.57
C GLY A 204 10.87 2.26 4.18
N VAL A 205 9.62 1.84 4.04
CA VAL A 205 9.27 0.48 3.59
C VAL A 205 8.34 0.55 2.39
N GLY A 206 8.86 0.20 1.21
CA GLY A 206 8.11 0.15 -0.04
C GLY A 206 7.69 -1.28 -0.37
N ILE A 207 6.41 -1.51 -0.63
CA ILE A 207 5.86 -2.86 -0.85
C ILE A 207 5.28 -2.94 -2.26
N ASP A 208 5.72 -3.93 -3.02
CA ASP A 208 5.24 -4.17 -4.38
C ASP A 208 3.82 -4.75 -4.41
N GLU A 209 3.18 -4.65 -5.57
CA GLU A 209 1.90 -5.30 -5.81
C GLU A 209 1.96 -6.82 -5.55
N ASN A 210 0.83 -7.39 -5.12
CA ASN A 210 0.69 -8.80 -4.77
C ASN A 210 1.78 -9.33 -3.81
N THR A 211 2.28 -8.44 -2.95
CA THR A 211 3.34 -8.69 -1.97
C THR A 211 2.90 -8.14 -0.61
N ALA A 212 3.34 -8.79 0.45
CA ALA A 212 3.02 -8.39 1.81
C ALA A 212 4.21 -8.46 2.76
N ALA A 213 4.26 -7.49 3.66
CA ALA A 213 5.08 -7.49 4.85
C ALA A 213 4.23 -7.92 6.06
N GLU A 214 4.51 -9.10 6.60
CA GLU A 214 4.02 -9.53 7.91
C GLU A 214 4.96 -8.96 8.98
N ILE A 215 4.50 -7.97 9.74
CA ILE A 215 5.30 -7.30 10.77
C ILE A 215 4.80 -7.73 12.14
N ARG A 216 5.68 -8.31 12.96
CA ARG A 216 5.35 -8.83 14.29
C ARG A 216 6.02 -8.03 15.40
N ASP A 217 5.22 -7.65 16.39
CA ASP A 217 5.61 -6.79 17.51
C ASP A 217 6.41 -5.56 17.04
N GLU A 218 5.97 -4.95 15.94
CA GLU A 218 6.56 -3.74 15.34
C GLU A 218 8.04 -3.86 14.94
N GLN A 219 8.64 -5.06 14.98
CA GLN A 219 10.08 -5.25 14.82
C GLN A 219 10.44 -6.26 13.73
N GLU A 220 9.85 -7.47 13.76
CA GLU A 220 10.21 -8.54 12.83
C GLU A 220 9.34 -8.47 11.57
N LEU A 221 9.93 -8.16 10.43
CA LEU A 221 9.27 -8.16 9.12
C LEU A 221 9.54 -9.48 8.38
N ARG A 222 8.50 -10.09 7.82
CA ARG A 222 8.61 -11.27 6.94
C ARG A 222 7.91 -11.00 5.61
N VAL A 223 8.55 -11.37 4.51
CA VAL A 223 8.02 -11.11 3.17
C VAL A 223 7.25 -12.32 2.63
N HIS A 224 6.09 -12.03 2.05
CA HIS A 224 5.21 -12.98 1.36
C HIS A 224 4.74 -12.42 0.02
N GLY A 225 4.42 -13.27 -0.95
CA GLY A 225 3.83 -12.85 -2.22
C GLY A 225 4.82 -12.90 -3.39
N ALA A 226 4.51 -12.16 -4.45
CA ALA A 226 5.13 -12.32 -5.77
C ALA A 226 6.31 -11.36 -6.06
N GLY A 227 6.31 -10.16 -5.46
CA GLY A 227 7.32 -9.13 -5.65
C GLY A 227 8.27 -8.98 -4.45
N GLY A 228 8.80 -7.78 -4.27
CA GLY A 228 9.73 -7.44 -3.20
C GLY A 228 9.15 -6.48 -2.15
N VAL A 229 9.81 -6.46 -1.00
CA VAL A 229 9.72 -5.38 -0.02
C VAL A 229 11.05 -4.66 0.03
N PHE A 230 11.02 -3.36 -0.23
CA PHE A 230 12.18 -2.48 -0.14
C PHE A 230 12.22 -1.84 1.24
N VAL A 231 13.37 -1.90 1.89
CA VAL A 231 13.65 -1.16 3.13
C VAL A 231 14.74 -0.15 2.85
N VAL A 232 14.45 1.13 3.08
CA VAL A 232 15.35 2.26 2.84
C VAL A 232 15.73 2.88 4.18
N ASP A 233 17.00 2.78 4.54
CA ASP A 233 17.58 3.34 5.76
C ASP A 233 18.52 4.50 5.42
N ALA A 234 18.17 5.69 5.91
CA ALA A 234 18.97 6.90 5.74
C ALA A 234 19.59 7.40 7.06
N ARG A 235 19.55 6.61 8.15
CA ARG A 235 20.04 7.03 9.49
C ARG A 235 21.51 7.44 9.50
N GLN A 236 22.32 6.84 8.61
CA GLN A 236 23.74 7.13 8.45
C GLN A 236 24.06 7.91 7.15
N ALA A 237 23.02 8.31 6.40
CA ALA A 237 23.21 9.00 5.13
C ALA A 237 23.55 10.49 5.35
N VAL A 238 24.43 11.00 4.50
CA VAL A 238 24.67 12.44 4.34
C VAL A 238 23.60 13.00 3.39
N THR A 239 22.92 14.06 3.81
CA THR A 239 21.82 14.69 3.08
C THR A 239 21.87 16.21 3.12
N ASP A 240 21.46 16.86 2.04
CA ASP A 240 21.30 18.32 1.95
C ASP A 240 19.84 18.77 2.18
N ALA A 241 18.95 17.86 2.61
CA ALA A 241 17.51 18.10 2.72
C ALA A 241 17.11 19.40 3.46
N PRO A 242 17.76 19.83 4.57
CA PRO A 242 17.44 21.10 5.23
C PRO A 242 17.68 22.35 4.37
N ASP A 243 18.69 22.30 3.50
CA ASP A 243 19.16 23.44 2.70
C ASP A 243 18.65 23.40 1.25
N ALA A 244 18.16 22.25 0.80
CA ALA A 244 17.69 22.03 -0.56
C ALA A 244 16.51 22.96 -0.92
N ARG A 245 16.60 23.61 -2.08
CA ARG A 245 15.51 24.43 -2.63
C ARG A 245 14.29 23.56 -2.94
N ARG A 246 13.10 24.16 -2.91
CA ARG A 246 11.84 23.48 -3.27
C ARG A 246 11.96 22.79 -4.63
N ARG A 247 11.64 21.49 -4.69
CA ARG A 247 11.71 20.60 -5.88
C ARG A 247 13.12 20.33 -6.43
N ALA A 248 14.17 20.85 -5.81
CA ALA A 248 15.54 20.48 -6.18
C ALA A 248 15.78 18.99 -5.88
N PRO A 249 16.60 18.29 -6.69
CA PRO A 249 17.13 16.99 -6.32
C PRO A 249 17.83 17.06 -4.96
N LEU A 250 17.72 15.99 -4.17
CA LEU A 250 18.41 15.87 -2.89
C LEU A 250 19.74 15.15 -3.07
N LEU A 251 20.79 15.66 -2.42
CA LEU A 251 21.94 14.84 -2.06
C LEU A 251 21.48 13.81 -1.04
N VAL A 252 21.66 12.53 -1.35
CA VAL A 252 21.51 11.45 -0.38
C VAL A 252 22.64 10.45 -0.64
N SER A 253 23.66 10.44 0.21
CA SER A 253 24.84 9.61 0.05
C SER A 253 25.06 8.75 1.29
N GLY A 254 25.24 7.43 1.12
CA GLY A 254 25.38 6.49 2.23
C GLY A 254 24.07 5.91 2.78
N ALA A 255 22.93 6.15 2.11
CA ALA A 255 21.70 5.41 2.42
C ALA A 255 21.84 3.93 2.05
N VAL A 256 21.25 3.05 2.85
CA VAL A 256 21.24 1.60 2.63
C VAL A 256 19.87 1.18 2.13
N VAL A 257 19.84 0.37 1.08
CA VAL A 257 18.62 -0.22 0.54
C VAL A 257 18.71 -1.73 0.62
N HIS A 258 17.68 -2.34 1.20
CA HIS A 258 17.47 -3.78 1.16
C HIS A 258 16.29 -4.06 0.23
N SER A 259 16.48 -4.97 -0.73
CA SER A 259 15.38 -5.53 -1.53
C SER A 259 15.15 -6.96 -1.07
N LEU A 260 13.98 -7.21 -0.50
CA LEU A 260 13.66 -8.43 0.24
C LEU A 260 12.57 -9.20 -0.50
N PRO A 261 12.89 -10.35 -1.13
CA PRO A 261 11.88 -11.21 -1.76
C PRO A 261 11.18 -12.09 -0.72
N ALA A 262 10.14 -12.83 -1.16
CA ALA A 262 9.43 -13.78 -0.32
C ALA A 262 10.38 -14.77 0.40
N GLY A 263 10.14 -14.97 1.69
CA GLY A 263 10.97 -15.82 2.54
C GLY A 263 12.10 -15.09 3.29
N ALA A 264 12.33 -13.81 3.00
CA ALA A 264 13.19 -12.96 3.82
C ALA A 264 12.54 -12.63 5.18
N THR A 265 13.36 -12.62 6.22
CA THR A 265 13.05 -12.10 7.55
C THR A 265 14.03 -10.98 7.90
N PHE A 266 13.51 -9.85 8.36
CA PHE A 266 14.26 -8.62 8.56
C PHE A 266 13.89 -7.99 9.91
N ASP A 267 14.89 -7.46 10.61
CA ASP A 267 14.69 -6.69 11.85
C ASP A 267 14.60 -5.20 11.51
N LEU A 268 13.43 -4.59 11.72
CA LEU A 268 13.15 -3.18 11.42
C LEU A 268 13.87 -2.22 12.37
N ARG A 269 14.17 -2.63 13.60
CA ARG A 269 14.83 -1.77 14.59
C ARG A 269 16.29 -1.61 14.24
N ASP A 270 16.96 -2.74 14.01
CA ASP A 270 18.37 -2.78 13.67
C ASP A 270 18.61 -2.53 12.16
N ALA A 271 17.56 -2.51 11.35
CA ALA A 271 17.56 -2.52 9.88
C ALA A 271 18.54 -3.54 9.27
N ARG A 272 18.35 -4.82 9.61
CA ARG A 272 19.21 -5.90 9.12
C ARG A 272 18.43 -7.15 8.74
N LEU A 273 18.92 -7.86 7.73
CA LEU A 273 18.46 -9.20 7.41
C LEU A 273 18.82 -10.14 8.57
N THR A 274 17.87 -10.94 9.01
CA THR A 274 18.07 -11.91 10.11
C THR A 274 17.96 -13.35 9.66
N ASP A 275 17.17 -13.62 8.61
CA ASP A 275 17.06 -14.94 8.00
C ASP A 275 16.58 -14.81 6.55
N PHE A 276 16.92 -15.79 5.72
CA PHE A 276 16.39 -15.90 4.36
C PHE A 276 16.29 -17.37 3.96
N VAL A 277 15.07 -17.78 3.67
CA VAL A 277 14.81 -19.07 3.03
C VAL A 277 14.14 -18.78 1.70
N GLU A 278 14.82 -19.10 0.61
CA GLU A 278 14.31 -18.86 -0.74
C GLU A 278 12.93 -19.51 -0.91
N ARG A 279 11.98 -18.70 -1.36
CA ARG A 279 10.67 -19.16 -1.78
C ARG A 279 10.45 -18.64 -3.19
N HIS A 280 10.45 -19.55 -4.16
CA HIS A 280 9.88 -19.24 -5.47
C HIS A 280 8.36 -19.33 -5.33
N PRO A 281 7.61 -18.22 -5.25
CA PRO A 281 6.23 -18.28 -5.68
C PRO A 281 6.26 -18.76 -7.14
N ASP A 282 5.34 -19.66 -7.54
CA ASP A 282 5.18 -20.09 -8.94
C ASP A 282 4.72 -18.89 -9.80
N VAL A 283 5.61 -17.91 -9.97
CA VAL A 283 5.46 -16.78 -10.87
C VAL A 283 6.23 -17.22 -12.10
N ASP A 284 5.47 -17.61 -13.12
CA ASP A 284 5.96 -17.73 -14.49
C ASP A 284 6.87 -16.51 -14.73
N VAL A 285 8.18 -16.73 -14.90
CA VAL A 285 9.17 -15.69 -15.22
C VAL A 285 8.90 -15.24 -16.65
N ARG A 286 7.74 -14.64 -16.89
CA ARG A 286 7.45 -13.88 -18.09
C ARG A 286 7.82 -12.46 -17.75
N GLY A 287 9.10 -12.16 -17.92
CA GLY A 287 9.61 -10.80 -17.95
C GLY A 287 8.80 -10.00 -18.97
N ALA A 288 7.81 -9.26 -18.50
CA ALA A 288 7.15 -8.26 -19.30
C ALA A 288 8.10 -7.07 -19.37
N SER A 289 9.03 -7.08 -20.33
CA SER A 289 9.63 -5.85 -20.80
C SER A 289 8.49 -4.90 -21.18
N ALA A 290 8.42 -3.76 -20.51
CA ALA A 290 7.40 -2.72 -20.68
C ALA A 290 7.45 -2.01 -22.06
N ARG A 291 7.86 -2.71 -23.13
CA ARG A 291 7.96 -2.16 -24.49
C ARG A 291 6.97 -2.76 -25.51
N GLU A 292 6.26 -3.83 -25.17
CA GLU A 292 5.39 -4.52 -26.16
C GLU A 292 3.88 -4.25 -26.00
N ARG A 293 3.47 -3.37 -25.09
CA ARG A 293 2.04 -3.00 -24.89
C ARG A 293 1.63 -1.66 -25.50
N GLN A 294 2.46 -1.08 -26.37
CA GLN A 294 2.11 0.11 -27.15
C GLN A 294 2.38 -0.15 -28.63
N ALA A 295 1.57 -1.02 -29.24
CA ALA A 295 1.46 -1.14 -30.69
C ALA A 295 0.07 -1.68 -31.05
N GLU A 296 -0.97 -0.91 -30.72
CA GLU A 296 -2.22 -1.00 -31.49
C GLU A 296 -2.18 0.10 -32.56
N PRO A 297 -2.52 -0.22 -33.83
CA PRO A 297 -2.45 0.74 -34.92
C PRO A 297 -3.60 1.75 -34.80
N THR A 298 -3.23 3.04 -34.79
CA THR A 298 -4.17 4.16 -34.94
C THR A 298 -5.01 3.99 -36.21
N PRO A 299 -6.34 4.08 -36.16
CA PRO A 299 -7.15 4.09 -37.38
C PRO A 299 -6.89 5.38 -38.18
N PRO A 300 -6.91 5.33 -39.54
CA PRO A 300 -6.64 6.50 -40.35
C PRO A 300 -7.74 7.57 -40.18
N ALA A 301 -7.32 8.84 -40.12
CA ALA A 301 -8.22 9.99 -40.04
C ALA A 301 -9.11 10.11 -41.30
N PRO A 302 -10.34 10.62 -41.18
CA PRO A 302 -11.22 10.82 -42.33
C PRO A 302 -10.66 11.90 -43.26
N SER A 303 -10.62 11.60 -44.55
CA SER A 303 -10.23 12.52 -45.62
C SER A 303 -11.24 13.66 -45.74
N THR A 304 -10.85 14.88 -45.36
CA THR A 304 -11.56 16.09 -45.72
C THR A 304 -11.21 16.48 -47.15
N THR A 305 -12.07 16.08 -48.10
CA THR A 305 -12.18 16.76 -49.39
C THR A 305 -12.85 18.11 -49.17
N GLU A 306 -12.05 19.16 -49.02
CA GLU A 306 -12.54 20.53 -49.22
C GLU A 306 -12.57 20.84 -50.71
N HIS A 307 -13.79 21.02 -51.21
CA HIS A 307 -14.10 21.69 -52.46
C HIS A 307 -13.78 23.20 -52.29
N SER A 308 -12.81 23.72 -53.05
CA SER A 308 -12.69 25.16 -53.29
C SER A 308 -13.64 25.57 -54.41
N PRO A 309 -14.48 26.60 -54.22
CA PRO A 309 -15.10 27.32 -55.33
C PRO A 309 -14.37 28.64 -55.61
N HIS A 310 -13.95 28.75 -56.87
CA HIS A 310 -13.95 29.96 -57.70
C HIS A 310 -13.03 31.15 -57.40
N ASP A 311 -12.02 31.22 -58.25
CA ASP A 311 -11.27 32.40 -58.69
C ASP A 311 -12.15 33.57 -59.14
N GLU A 312 -11.61 34.75 -58.85
CA GLU A 312 -12.06 36.08 -59.23
C GLU A 312 -12.13 36.29 -60.75
N GLN A 313 -13.24 36.88 -61.21
CA GLN A 313 -13.33 37.55 -62.50
C GLN A 313 -13.04 39.05 -62.31
N GLN A 314 -11.98 39.54 -62.96
CA GLN A 314 -11.86 40.91 -63.45
C GLN A 314 -11.30 40.86 -64.88
N PRO A 315 -11.87 41.61 -65.84
CA PRO A 315 -11.18 41.94 -67.07
C PRO A 315 -10.78 43.41 -67.10
N GLU A 316 -9.48 43.69 -67.24
CA GLU A 316 -8.97 44.96 -67.74
C GLU A 316 -9.11 44.99 -69.28
N GLN A 317 -9.78 46.03 -69.77
CA GLN A 317 -9.76 46.45 -71.16
C GLN A 317 -8.41 47.09 -71.50
N GLN A 318 -7.89 46.89 -72.71
CA GLN A 318 -7.25 47.93 -73.54
C GLN A 318 -7.20 47.48 -75.02
N HIS A 319 -7.79 48.31 -75.90
CA HIS A 319 -7.32 48.79 -77.23
C HIS A 319 -6.85 47.76 -78.30
N GLU A 320 -7.13 47.83 -79.61
CA GLU A 320 -7.75 48.81 -80.52
C GLU A 320 -7.70 48.22 -81.95
N SER A 321 -8.48 48.80 -82.88
CA SER A 321 -8.21 48.90 -84.34
C SER A 321 -8.77 47.87 -85.34
N SER A 322 -9.49 48.44 -86.31
CA SER A 322 -9.94 47.96 -87.64
C SER A 322 -11.30 47.30 -87.74
#